data_AF-A0A6G1RTR0-F1
#
_entry.id   AF-A0A6G1RTR0-F1
#
_cell.length_a   1.000
_cell.length_b   1.000
_cell.length_c   1.000
_cell.angle_alpha   90.00
_cell.angle_beta   90.00
_cell.angle_gamma   90.00
#
_symmetry.space_group_name_H-M   'P 1'
#
loop_
_entity.id
_entity.type
_entity.pdbx_description
1 polymer ?
#
loop_
_entity_poly.entity_id
_entity_poly.type
_entity_poly.pdbx_seq_one_letter_code
_entity_poly.pdbx_strand_id
1 'polypeptide(L)'
;KYYHEACIQKYPPTVMQNKGFRCSLHICMTCHAANPANISASKGRLMRCVRCPVAYHSNDFCLAAGSVVLASNSIICPNHFTARRGCRNHEHVNVSWCFVCSEGGSLLCCESCPAAFHRECLNIEMPEGSWYCNDCKAGKKPHYKEVVWVKVGRYR
;
A
#
# COMPACT_ATOMS: atom_id res chain seq x y z
N LYS A 1 -8.76 -14.59 13.49
CA LYS A 1 -8.18 -13.29 13.91
C LYS A 1 -9.34 -12.35 14.22
N TYR A 2 -9.26 -11.59 15.30
CA TYR A 2 -10.27 -10.59 15.66
C TYR A 2 -9.70 -9.20 15.38
N TYR A 3 -10.54 -8.31 14.85
CA TYR A 3 -10.18 -6.94 14.51
C TYR A 3 -11.25 -6.01 15.06
N HIS A 4 -10.86 -4.84 15.56
CA HIS A 4 -11.82 -3.76 15.79
C HIS A 4 -12.44 -3.34 14.46
N GLU A 5 -13.74 -3.05 14.47
CA GLU A 5 -14.48 -2.64 13.27
C GLU A 5 -13.85 -1.40 12.61
N ALA A 6 -13.55 -0.36 13.41
CA ALA A 6 -12.88 0.84 12.95
C ALA A 6 -11.47 0.59 12.38
N CYS A 7 -10.79 -0.48 12.80
CA CYS A 7 -9.46 -0.82 12.26
C CYS A 7 -9.56 -1.58 10.94
N ILE A 8 -10.52 -2.51 10.80
CA ILE A 8 -10.65 -3.34 9.60
C ILE A 8 -11.26 -2.56 8.42
N GLN A 9 -12.10 -1.56 8.70
CA GLN A 9 -12.66 -0.66 7.68
C GLN A 9 -11.60 0.18 6.96
N LYS A 10 -10.40 0.34 7.52
CA LYS A 10 -9.28 1.02 6.86
C LYS A 10 -8.70 0.25 5.68
N TYR A 11 -9.09 -1.01 5.49
CA TYR A 11 -8.62 -1.86 4.39
C TYR A 11 -9.69 -1.89 3.29
N PRO A 12 -9.38 -1.44 2.06
CA PRO A 12 -10.37 -1.29 0.98
C PRO A 12 -11.23 -2.53 0.67
N PRO A 13 -10.69 -3.77 0.70
CA PRO A 13 -11.51 -4.94 0.39
C PRO A 13 -12.53 -5.32 1.47
N THR A 14 -12.47 -4.67 2.64
CA THR A 14 -13.40 -4.91 3.73
C THR A 14 -14.79 -4.38 3.36
N VAL A 15 -15.81 -5.24 3.44
CA VAL A 15 -17.21 -4.86 3.17
C VAL A 15 -18.06 -5.19 4.38
N MET A 16 -18.73 -4.19 4.94
CA MET A 16 -19.71 -4.37 6.03
C MET A 16 -20.97 -5.04 5.48
N GLN A 17 -21.52 -5.98 6.24
CA GLN A 17 -22.73 -6.72 5.92
C GLN A 17 -23.67 -6.72 7.12
N ASN A 18 -24.96 -6.98 6.91
CA ASN A 18 -25.98 -6.93 7.96
C ASN A 18 -25.68 -7.83 9.19
N LYS A 19 -24.85 -8.86 9.04
CA LYS A 19 -24.42 -9.78 10.13
C LYS A 19 -22.90 -9.94 10.20
N GLY A 20 -22.15 -8.84 10.05
CA GLY A 20 -20.69 -8.82 10.23
C GLY A 20 -19.97 -8.14 9.08
N PHE A 21 -18.84 -8.71 8.64
CA PHE A 21 -18.09 -8.14 7.53
C PHE A 21 -17.35 -9.20 6.73
N ARG A 22 -17.17 -8.93 5.44
CA ARG A 22 -16.20 -9.64 4.62
C ARG A 22 -14.81 -9.05 4.92
N CYS A 23 -13.96 -9.83 5.56
CA CYS A 23 -12.60 -9.43 5.90
C CYS A 23 -11.70 -9.32 4.65
N SER A 24 -10.84 -8.31 4.61
CA SER A 24 -9.82 -8.14 3.57
C SER A 24 -8.81 -9.30 3.46
N LEU A 25 -8.71 -10.18 4.46
CA LEU A 25 -7.87 -11.40 4.40
C LEU A 25 -8.36 -12.47 3.42
N HIS A 26 -9.58 -12.35 2.92
CA HIS A 26 -10.17 -13.27 1.94
C HIS A 26 -10.12 -12.74 0.51
N ILE A 27 -9.53 -11.56 0.30
CA ILE A 27 -9.50 -10.87 -0.98
C ILE A 27 -8.05 -10.47 -1.27
N CYS A 28 -7.54 -10.84 -2.44
CA CYS A 28 -6.26 -10.35 -2.94
C CYS A 28 -6.32 -8.83 -3.11
N MET A 29 -5.48 -8.11 -2.35
CA MET A 29 -5.44 -6.65 -2.33
C MET A 29 -5.09 -6.08 -3.71
N THR A 30 -4.14 -6.68 -4.42
CA THR A 30 -3.77 -6.23 -5.79
C THR A 30 -4.92 -6.38 -6.77
N CYS A 31 -5.59 -7.53 -6.78
CA CYS A 31 -6.73 -7.74 -7.69
C CYS A 31 -7.89 -6.78 -7.37
N HIS A 32 -8.15 -6.53 -6.09
CA HIS A 32 -9.17 -5.56 -5.66
C HIS A 32 -8.80 -4.13 -6.05
N ALA A 33 -7.54 -3.72 -5.84
CA ALA A 33 -7.04 -2.40 -6.19
C ALA A 33 -7.08 -2.13 -7.71
N ALA A 34 -6.91 -3.17 -8.53
CA ALA A 34 -7.06 -3.10 -9.98
C ALA A 34 -8.53 -3.00 -10.41
N ASN A 35 -9.39 -3.82 -9.81
CA ASN A 35 -10.83 -3.80 -10.05
C ASN A 35 -11.59 -4.36 -8.83
N PRO A 36 -12.32 -3.52 -8.07
CA PRO A 36 -13.08 -3.97 -6.90
C PRO A 36 -14.15 -5.04 -7.19
N ALA A 37 -14.65 -5.12 -8.43
CA ALA A 37 -15.61 -6.12 -8.88
C ALA A 37 -14.96 -7.42 -9.38
N ASN A 38 -13.63 -7.52 -9.36
CA ASN A 38 -12.92 -8.69 -9.83
C ASN A 38 -13.18 -9.92 -8.93
N ILE A 39 -14.03 -10.82 -9.39
CA ILE A 39 -14.39 -12.05 -8.68
C ILE A 39 -13.18 -12.95 -8.40
N SER A 40 -12.15 -12.91 -9.25
CA SER A 40 -10.93 -13.71 -9.07
C SER A 40 -10.11 -13.26 -7.87
N ALA A 41 -10.32 -12.05 -7.35
CA ALA A 41 -9.65 -11.57 -6.15
C ALA A 41 -9.90 -12.47 -4.93
N SER A 42 -10.99 -13.22 -4.91
CA SER A 42 -11.33 -14.18 -3.84
C SER A 42 -10.98 -15.63 -4.17
N LYS A 43 -10.51 -15.92 -5.39
CA LYS A 43 -10.33 -17.28 -5.90
C LYS A 43 -8.86 -17.69 -5.89
N GLY A 44 -8.59 -18.89 -5.40
CA GLY A 44 -7.25 -19.48 -5.39
C GLY A 44 -6.50 -19.26 -4.08
N ARG A 45 -5.18 -19.54 -4.11
CA ARG A 45 -4.34 -19.52 -2.91
C ARG A 45 -3.91 -18.11 -2.54
N LEU A 46 -4.18 -17.72 -1.30
CA LEU A 46 -3.77 -16.42 -0.74
C LEU A 46 -2.61 -16.56 0.25
N MET A 47 -1.62 -15.69 0.09
CA MET A 47 -0.58 -15.37 1.07
C MET A 47 -1.11 -14.28 2.00
N ARG A 48 -1.10 -14.53 3.31
CA ARG A 48 -1.70 -13.61 4.30
C ARG A 48 -0.63 -12.99 5.19
N CYS A 49 -0.74 -11.69 5.42
CA CYS A 49 0.13 -11.02 6.37
C CYS A 49 -0.15 -11.52 7.79
N VAL A 50 0.91 -11.84 8.54
CA VAL A 50 0.78 -12.25 9.93
C VAL A 50 0.44 -11.07 10.84
N ARG A 51 0.86 -9.84 10.47
CA ARG A 51 0.71 -8.62 11.28
C ARG A 51 -0.51 -7.75 10.97
N CYS A 52 -1.13 -7.90 9.80
CA CYS A 52 -2.30 -7.10 9.41
C CYS A 52 -3.24 -7.90 8.48
N PRO A 53 -4.46 -7.39 8.20
CA PRO A 53 -5.44 -8.09 7.37
C PRO A 53 -5.19 -7.95 5.85
N VAL A 54 -3.92 -7.89 5.41
CA VAL A 54 -3.55 -7.89 3.99
C VAL A 54 -3.40 -9.31 3.47
N ALA A 55 -3.93 -9.58 2.28
CA ALA A 55 -3.73 -10.81 1.54
C ALA A 55 -3.41 -10.53 0.06
N TYR A 56 -2.58 -11.38 -0.54
CA TYR A 56 -2.23 -11.36 -1.97
C TYR A 56 -2.32 -12.77 -2.54
N HIS A 57 -2.54 -12.94 -3.85
CA HIS A 57 -2.27 -14.23 -4.49
C HIS A 57 -0.76 -14.54 -4.44
N SER A 58 -0.42 -15.83 -4.43
CA SER A 58 0.97 -16.32 -4.33
C SER A 58 1.75 -16.26 -5.67
N ASN A 59 1.54 -15.23 -6.48
CA ASN A 59 2.23 -15.04 -7.76
C ASN A 59 2.87 -13.65 -7.86
N ASP A 60 3.82 -13.50 -8.78
CA ASP A 60 4.58 -12.25 -8.96
C ASP A 60 3.71 -11.05 -9.36
N PHE A 61 2.54 -11.30 -9.98
CA PHE A 61 1.62 -10.25 -10.42
C PHE A 61 0.76 -9.67 -9.29
N CYS A 62 0.69 -10.36 -8.14
CA CYS A 62 -0.17 -9.96 -7.02
C CYS A 62 0.63 -9.72 -5.74
N LEU A 63 1.74 -10.41 -5.52
CA LEU A 63 2.50 -10.27 -4.30
C LEU A 63 3.29 -8.96 -4.31
N ALA A 64 2.89 -8.01 -3.46
CA ALA A 64 3.56 -6.72 -3.36
C ALA A 64 5.07 -6.87 -3.05
N ALA A 65 5.89 -6.10 -3.77
CA ALA A 65 7.34 -6.04 -3.57
C ALA A 65 7.68 -5.60 -2.14
N GLY A 66 8.74 -6.18 -1.58
CA GLY A 66 9.11 -6.00 -0.18
C GLY A 66 8.34 -6.88 0.82
N SER A 67 7.41 -7.73 0.35
CA SER A 67 6.83 -8.77 1.20
C SER A 67 7.88 -9.80 1.58
N VAL A 68 7.94 -10.16 2.86
CA VAL A 68 8.83 -11.22 3.37
C VAL A 68 8.03 -12.51 3.51
N VAL A 69 8.39 -13.54 2.75
CA VAL A 69 7.74 -14.86 2.82
C VAL A 69 8.24 -15.60 4.06
N LEU A 70 7.31 -16.04 4.90
CA LEU A 70 7.60 -16.78 6.13
C LEU A 70 7.34 -18.28 5.95
N ALA A 71 6.23 -18.62 5.29
CA ALA A 71 5.85 -19.99 4.97
C ALA A 71 4.98 -20.01 3.71
N SER A 72 4.47 -21.18 3.35
CA SER A 72 3.73 -21.41 2.11
C SER A 72 2.40 -20.63 1.98
N ASN A 73 1.90 -20.02 3.05
CA ASN A 73 0.66 -19.21 3.03
C ASN A 73 0.75 -17.92 3.88
N SER A 74 1.94 -17.59 4.38
CA SER A 74 2.13 -16.48 5.31
C SER A 74 3.30 -15.58 4.91
N ILE A 75 3.08 -14.28 5.10
CA ILE A 75 4.05 -13.23 4.78
C ILE A 75 4.07 -12.19 5.90
N ILE A 76 5.08 -11.31 5.89
CA ILE A 76 4.99 -9.95 6.43
C ILE A 76 4.88 -9.02 5.22
N CYS A 77 3.77 -8.29 5.10
CA CYS A 77 3.57 -7.39 3.97
C CYS A 77 4.40 -6.08 4.11
N PRO A 78 4.53 -5.30 3.03
CA PRO A 78 5.40 -4.11 3.02
C PRO A 78 4.93 -2.98 3.96
N ASN A 79 3.66 -2.99 4.40
CA ASN A 79 3.14 -2.01 5.36
C ASN A 79 3.83 -2.12 6.74
N HIS A 80 4.62 -3.17 6.99
CA HIS A 80 5.38 -3.36 8.22
C HIS A 80 6.89 -3.24 8.00
N PHE A 81 7.29 -2.52 6.94
CA PHE A 81 8.68 -2.17 6.74
C PHE A 81 9.25 -1.47 7.98
N THR A 82 10.45 -1.87 8.37
CA THR A 82 11.20 -1.24 9.46
C THR A 82 12.60 -0.95 8.96
N ALA A 83 13.00 0.31 9.06
CA ALA A 83 14.31 0.76 8.62
C ALA A 83 15.41 0.08 9.46
N ARG A 84 16.43 -0.46 8.79
CA ARG A 84 17.61 -1.02 9.46
C ARG A 84 18.60 0.10 9.73
N ARG A 85 18.93 0.32 11.01
CA ARG A 85 19.93 1.31 11.42
C ARG A 85 21.28 0.97 10.78
N GLY A 86 21.96 1.99 10.24
CA GLY A 86 23.27 1.83 9.61
C GLY A 86 23.25 1.35 8.15
N CYS A 87 22.08 1.04 7.58
CA CYS A 87 21.97 0.70 6.15
C CYS A 87 21.59 1.95 5.34
N ARG A 88 22.49 2.38 4.44
CA ARG A 88 22.20 3.45 3.47
C ARG A 88 21.00 3.06 2.61
N ASN A 89 20.13 4.03 2.30
CA ASN A 89 18.94 3.85 1.45
C ASN A 89 17.89 2.86 2.00
N HIS A 90 17.88 2.62 3.31
CA HIS A 90 16.91 1.72 3.97
C HIS A 90 15.90 2.51 4.82
N GLU A 91 15.68 3.78 4.49
CA GLU A 91 14.69 4.66 5.09
C GLU A 91 13.52 4.92 4.14
N HIS A 92 12.40 5.39 4.69
CA HIS A 92 11.29 5.84 3.88
C HIS A 92 11.71 7.11 3.12
N VAL A 93 11.55 7.10 1.80
CA VAL A 93 11.94 8.21 0.92
C VAL A 93 10.72 8.75 0.20
N ASN A 94 10.71 10.05 -0.05
CA ASN A 94 9.73 10.71 -0.92
C ASN A 94 10.46 11.46 -2.03
N VAL A 95 9.83 11.56 -3.20
CA VAL A 95 10.33 12.41 -4.28
C VAL A 95 10.26 13.89 -3.88
N SER A 96 11.10 14.71 -4.51
CA SER A 96 11.13 16.15 -4.28
C SER A 96 10.28 16.95 -5.27
N TRP A 97 9.29 16.32 -5.90
CA TRP A 97 8.36 16.96 -6.83
C TRP A 97 6.95 16.41 -6.67
N CYS A 98 5.96 17.18 -7.13
CA CYS A 98 4.58 16.78 -7.20
C CYS A 98 4.33 15.83 -8.36
N PHE A 99 3.67 14.70 -8.12
CA PHE A 99 3.31 13.73 -9.17
C PHE A 99 2.25 14.25 -10.17
N VAL A 100 1.61 15.39 -9.89
CA VAL A 100 0.59 15.99 -10.77
C VAL A 100 1.22 17.04 -11.70
N CYS A 101 1.94 18.02 -11.16
CA CYS A 101 2.51 19.12 -11.95
C CYS A 101 4.01 18.99 -12.26
N SER A 102 4.70 18.00 -11.68
CA SER A 102 6.15 17.79 -11.80
C SER A 102 7.03 18.91 -11.21
N GLU A 103 6.45 19.81 -10.42
CA GLU A 103 7.16 20.91 -9.77
C GLU A 103 7.52 20.60 -8.31
N GLY A 104 8.58 21.25 -7.81
CA GLY A 104 8.94 21.21 -6.39
C GLY A 104 8.08 22.14 -5.52
N GLY A 105 8.47 22.33 -4.27
CA GLY A 105 7.82 23.28 -3.34
C GLY A 105 7.32 22.61 -2.06
N SER A 106 6.18 23.08 -1.54
CA SER A 106 5.55 22.53 -0.34
C SER A 106 4.73 21.29 -0.67
N LEU A 107 5.31 20.11 -0.43
CA LEU A 107 4.71 18.83 -0.81
C LEU A 107 4.19 18.05 0.41
N LEU A 108 3.03 17.41 0.22
CA LEU A 108 2.52 16.34 1.06
C LEU A 108 3.22 15.03 0.68
N CYS A 109 3.89 14.42 1.65
CA CYS A 109 4.59 13.14 1.49
C CYS A 109 3.68 11.97 1.88
N CYS A 110 3.53 10.99 1.00
CA CYS A 110 2.80 9.76 1.33
C CYS A 110 3.63 8.91 2.30
N GLU A 111 3.02 8.38 3.36
CA GLU A 111 3.68 7.55 4.39
C GLU A 111 3.95 6.09 3.96
N SER A 112 3.59 5.71 2.73
CA SER A 112 3.62 4.30 2.29
C SER A 112 4.11 4.08 0.87
N CYS A 113 4.50 5.16 0.18
CA CYS A 113 5.17 5.10 -1.10
C CYS A 113 5.98 6.39 -1.34
N PRO A 114 6.88 6.41 -2.32
CA PRO A 114 7.70 7.59 -2.58
C PRO A 114 6.97 8.80 -3.14
N ALA A 115 5.66 8.73 -3.40
CA ALA A 115 4.93 9.80 -4.04
C ALA A 115 4.79 11.03 -3.11
N ALA A 116 4.86 12.21 -3.73
CA ALA A 116 4.63 13.49 -3.08
C ALA A 116 3.74 14.36 -3.98
N PHE A 117 2.95 15.25 -3.37
CA PHE A 117 1.91 16.02 -4.06
C PHE A 117 1.74 17.40 -3.43
N HIS A 118 1.42 18.43 -4.20
CA HIS A 118 0.85 19.65 -3.62
C HIS A 118 -0.58 19.39 -3.17
N ARG A 119 -1.00 20.01 -2.06
CA ARG A 119 -2.39 19.95 -1.58
C ARG A 119 -3.35 20.57 -2.60
N GLU A 120 -2.92 21.63 -3.27
CA GLU A 120 -3.66 22.35 -4.30
C GLU A 120 -3.86 21.48 -5.54
N CYS A 121 -2.83 20.74 -5.96
CA CYS A 121 -2.95 19.80 -7.09
C CYS A 121 -3.90 18.64 -6.81
N LEU A 122 -4.10 18.28 -5.54
CA LEU A 122 -5.08 17.27 -5.13
C LEU A 122 -6.45 17.87 -4.79
N ASN A 123 -6.57 19.19 -4.74
CA ASN A 123 -7.74 19.92 -4.27
C ASN A 123 -8.23 19.42 -2.89
N ILE A 124 -7.31 19.31 -1.93
CA ILE A 124 -7.60 18.89 -0.55
C ILE A 124 -7.14 19.93 0.47
N GLU A 125 -7.75 19.87 1.65
CA GLU A 125 -7.28 20.59 2.83
C GLU A 125 -6.05 19.91 3.45
N MET A 126 -5.37 20.63 4.36
CA MET A 126 -4.23 20.09 5.07
C MET A 126 -4.67 18.90 5.93
N PRO A 127 -4.16 17.68 5.68
CA PRO A 127 -4.52 16.53 6.49
C PRO A 127 -3.94 16.64 7.90
N GLU A 128 -4.70 16.18 8.89
CA GLU A 128 -4.19 16.02 10.25
C GLU A 128 -3.44 14.68 10.37
N GLY A 129 -2.20 14.73 10.86
CA GLY A 129 -1.38 13.54 11.09
C GLY A 129 -0.90 12.85 9.81
N SER A 130 -0.83 11.52 9.85
CA SER A 130 -0.29 10.70 8.75
C SER A 130 -1.17 10.76 7.51
N TRP A 131 -0.54 10.97 6.34
CA TRP A 131 -1.23 11.05 5.06
C TRP A 131 -0.80 9.95 4.08
N TYR A 132 -1.77 9.47 3.30
CA TYR A 132 -1.57 8.44 2.28
C TYR A 132 -2.18 8.91 0.95
N CYS A 133 -1.43 8.74 -0.14
CA CYS A 133 -1.93 9.05 -1.48
C CYS A 133 -3.09 8.12 -1.90
N ASN A 134 -3.82 8.52 -2.93
CA ASN A 134 -4.99 7.77 -3.43
C ASN A 134 -4.66 6.32 -3.80
N ASP A 135 -3.49 6.08 -4.41
CA ASP A 135 -3.05 4.73 -4.77
C ASP A 135 -2.79 3.87 -3.52
N CYS A 136 -2.12 4.42 -2.50
CA CYS A 136 -1.90 3.70 -1.25
C CYS A 136 -3.21 3.47 -0.48
N LYS A 137 -4.13 4.43 -0.48
CA LYS A 137 -5.48 4.28 0.07
C LYS A 137 -6.26 3.19 -0.64
N ALA A 138 -6.10 3.05 -1.96
CA ALA A 138 -6.71 1.97 -2.76
C ALA A 138 -6.01 0.60 -2.57
N GLY A 139 -4.90 0.55 -1.81
CA GLY A 139 -4.15 -0.68 -1.58
C GLY A 139 -3.18 -1.05 -2.70
N LYS A 140 -2.93 -0.15 -3.66
CA LYS A 140 -1.93 -0.38 -4.71
C LYS A 140 -0.53 -0.37 -4.11
N LYS A 141 0.28 -1.33 -4.55
CA LYS A 141 1.69 -1.48 -4.20
C LYS A 141 2.48 -1.91 -5.43
N PRO A 142 3.76 -1.53 -5.54
CA PRO A 142 4.62 -2.03 -6.60
C PRO A 142 4.83 -3.54 -6.45
N HIS A 143 5.08 -4.22 -7.56
CA HIS A 143 5.42 -5.65 -7.63
C HIS A 143 6.87 -5.84 -8.05
N TYR A 144 7.44 -7.03 -7.76
CA TYR A 144 8.75 -7.36 -8.30
C TYR A 144 8.69 -7.35 -9.83
N LYS A 145 9.77 -6.90 -10.48
CA LYS A 145 9.90 -6.73 -11.94
C LYS A 145 9.12 -5.55 -12.54
N GLU A 146 8.36 -4.79 -11.73
CA GLU A 146 7.87 -3.48 -12.16
C GLU A 146 8.99 -2.43 -12.08
N VAL A 147 8.99 -1.50 -13.04
CA VAL A 147 9.94 -0.38 -13.05
C VAL A 147 9.30 0.81 -12.37
N VAL A 148 9.92 1.29 -11.29
CA VAL A 148 9.52 2.51 -10.59
C VAL A 148 10.58 3.58 -10.83
N TRP A 149 10.20 4.66 -11.51
CA TRP A 149 11.08 5.81 -11.73
C TRP A 149 10.95 6.77 -10.56
N VAL A 150 12.03 6.92 -9.81
CA VAL A 150 12.13 7.85 -8.69
C VAL A 150 13.49 8.53 -8.73
N LYS A 151 13.51 9.86 -8.75
CA LYS A 151 14.73 10.63 -8.49
C LYS A 151 14.73 11.02 -7.03
N VAL A 152 15.63 10.39 -6.29
CA VAL A 152 15.81 10.64 -4.86
C VAL A 152 17.04 11.54 -4.73
N GLY A 153 16.81 12.82 -4.41
CA GLY A 153 17.87 13.81 -4.20
C GLY A 153 18.22 14.69 -5.41
N ARG A 154 19.06 15.71 -5.14
CA ARG A 154 19.63 16.62 -6.15
C ARG A 154 20.96 16.04 -6.63
N TYR A 155 20.93 15.19 -7.65
CA TYR A 155 22.14 14.92 -8.44
C TYR A 155 22.44 16.20 -9.23
N ARG A 156 23.48 16.91 -8.81
CA ARG A 156 24.11 18.01 -9.56
C ARG A 156 25.13 17.42 -10.51
#